data_AF-A0A920RU36-F1
#
_entry.id   AF-A0A920RU36-F1
#
_cell.length_a   1.000
_cell.length_b   1.000
_cell.length_c   1.000
_cell.angle_alpha   90.00
_cell.angle_beta   90.00
_cell.angle_gamma   90.00
#
_symmetry.space_group_name_H-M   'P 1'
#
loop_
_entity.id
_entity.type
_entity.pdbx_description
1 polymer ?
#
loop_
_entity_poly.entity_id
_entity_poly.type
_entity_poly.pdbx_seq_one_letter_code
_entity_poly.pdbx_strand_id
1 'polypeptide(L)'
;MSTLWKEEIDILELQDKCEAIANKLQEIEGWLYTEFSDASKFKSFITKLLDDRYIKENTNNKLSASRITKRVQKEFKQFFNQEFMDEVNRLNL
;
A
#
# COMPACT_ATOMS: atom_id res chain seq x y z
N MET A 1 8.38 -10.02 -0.73
CA MET A 1 7.27 -9.09 -0.96
C MET A 1 6.20 -9.29 0.09
N SER A 2 6.09 -8.33 0.99
CA SER A 2 4.81 -8.05 1.64
C SER A 2 3.82 -7.70 0.53
N THR A 3 3.00 -8.67 0.14
CA THR A 3 1.78 -8.39 -0.61
C THR A 3 1.05 -7.34 0.23
N LEU A 4 0.95 -6.08 -0.23
CA LEU A 4 0.24 -4.99 0.48
C LEU A 4 -1.18 -5.37 0.95
N TRP A 5 -1.70 -6.49 0.43
CA TRP A 5 -3.02 -7.03 0.72
C TRP A 5 -3.00 -8.54 1.07
N LYS A 6 -2.02 -9.01 1.87
CA LYS A 6 -2.09 -10.38 2.43
C LYS A 6 -3.30 -10.55 3.35
N GLU A 7 -3.57 -9.51 4.14
CA GLU A 7 -4.60 -9.49 5.18
C GLU A 7 -5.43 -8.22 5.07
N GLU A 8 -6.57 -8.19 5.75
CA GLU A 8 -7.37 -6.98 5.88
C GLU A 8 -6.66 -6.03 6.87
N ILE A 9 -6.66 -4.72 6.58
CA ILE A 9 -6.06 -3.71 7.44
C ILE A 9 -7.08 -2.64 7.81
N ASP A 10 -7.07 -2.20 9.07
CA ASP A 10 -7.89 -1.08 9.51
C ASP A 10 -7.38 0.24 8.87
N ILE A 11 -8.29 1.13 8.48
CA ILE A 11 -7.93 2.40 7.83
C ILE A 11 -7.05 3.27 8.72
N LEU A 12 -7.34 3.33 10.02
CA LEU A 12 -6.58 4.15 10.96
C LEU A 12 -5.19 3.55 11.18
N GLU A 13 -5.11 2.23 11.34
CA GLU A 13 -3.83 1.52 11.43
C GLU A 13 -2.96 1.75 10.18
N LEU A 14 -3.57 1.74 8.99
CA LEU A 14 -2.88 2.03 7.74
C LEU A 14 -2.38 3.47 7.70
N GLN A 15 -3.19 4.43 8.15
CA GLN A 15 -2.82 5.84 8.21
C GLN A 15 -1.62 6.05 9.13
N ASP A 16 -1.66 5.51 10.35
CA ASP A 16 -0.56 5.64 11.33
C ASP A 16 0.75 5.05 10.78
N LYS A 17 0.68 3.91 10.07
CA LYS A 17 1.84 3.31 9.41
C LYS A 17 2.39 4.19 8.30
N CYS A 18 1.52 4.78 7.47
CA CYS A 18 1.92 5.69 6.41
C CYS A 18 2.58 6.96 6.96
N GLU A 19 2.04 7.54 8.03
CA GLU A 19 2.62 8.71 8.69
C GLU A 19 3.98 8.39 9.30
N ALA A 20 4.11 7.24 9.99
CA ALA A 20 5.38 6.80 10.56
C ALA A 20 6.46 6.56 9.48
N ILE A 21 6.08 6.00 8.33
CA ILE A 21 7.01 5.82 7.20
C ILE A 21 7.40 7.18 6.61
N ALA A 22 6.44 8.09 6.41
CA ALA A 22 6.69 9.42 5.87
C ALA A 22 7.67 10.21 6.76
N ASN A 23 7.50 10.15 8.08
CA ASN A 23 8.40 10.79 9.04
C ASN A 23 9.81 10.19 8.98
N LYS A 24 9.94 8.87 8.93
CA LYS A 24 11.26 8.20 8.78
C LYS A 24 11.95 8.57 7.47
N LEU A 25 11.21 8.60 6.36
CA LEU A 25 11.77 9.00 5.06
C LEU A 25 12.19 10.47 5.08
N GLN A 26 11.43 11.34 5.75
CA GLN A 26 11.82 12.72 5.94
C GLN A 26 13.12 12.86 6.74
N GLU A 27 13.33 12.05 7.79
CA GLU A 27 14.59 12.05 8.55
C GLU A 27 15.80 11.63 7.70
N ILE A 28 15.60 10.69 6.77
CA ILE A 28 16.66 10.16 5.90
C ILE A 28 16.96 11.09 4.73
N GLU A 29 15.92 11.56 4.04
CA GLU A 29 16.05 12.27 2.76
C GLU A 29 15.99 13.79 2.93
N GLY A 30 15.41 14.29 4.03
CA GLY A 30 15.26 15.72 4.32
C GLY A 30 14.04 16.39 3.66
N TRP A 31 13.18 15.62 2.97
CA TRP A 31 11.99 16.13 2.27
C TRP A 31 10.70 15.71 2.96
N LEU A 32 9.68 16.58 2.94
CA LEU A 32 8.37 16.31 3.54
C LEU A 32 7.48 15.53 2.57
N TYR A 33 7.16 14.27 2.90
CA TYR A 33 6.24 13.44 2.12
C TYR A 33 4.78 13.72 2.48
N THR A 34 4.31 14.94 2.15
CA THR A 34 2.95 15.40 2.53
C THR A 34 1.83 14.50 2.04
N GLU A 35 2.04 13.75 0.96
CA GLU A 35 1.06 12.83 0.39
C GLU A 35 0.71 11.68 1.36
N PHE A 36 1.61 11.37 2.30
CA PHE A 36 1.47 10.29 3.26
C PHE A 36 1.46 10.76 4.73
N SER A 37 1.93 11.98 5.03
CA SER A 37 1.87 12.57 6.37
C SER A 37 0.67 13.47 6.62
N ASP A 38 -0.03 13.93 5.57
CA ASP A 38 -1.25 14.72 5.70
C ASP A 38 -2.50 13.80 5.71
N ALA A 39 -3.22 13.77 6.83
CA ALA A 39 -4.43 12.98 7.01
C ALA A 39 -5.51 13.23 5.93
N SER A 40 -5.64 14.47 5.46
CA SER A 40 -6.62 14.82 4.43
C SER A 40 -6.22 14.27 3.06
N LYS A 41 -4.93 14.35 2.71
CA LYS A 41 -4.39 13.80 1.47
C LYS A 41 -4.44 12.28 1.47
N PHE A 42 -4.09 11.65 2.58
CA PHE A 42 -4.22 10.21 2.77
C PHE A 42 -5.67 9.76 2.55
N LYS A 43 -6.64 10.44 3.17
CA LYS A 43 -8.07 10.14 2.99
C LYS A 43 -8.50 10.28 1.53
N SER A 44 -8.09 11.35 0.85
CA SER A 44 -8.38 11.53 -0.59
C SER A 44 -7.80 10.41 -1.44
N PHE A 45 -6.58 9.95 -1.14
CA PHE A 45 -5.95 8.84 -1.83
C PHE A 45 -6.71 7.52 -1.63
N ILE A 46 -7.05 7.17 -0.38
CA ILE A 46 -7.83 5.96 -0.08
C ILE A 46 -9.21 6.00 -0.75
N THR A 47 -9.88 7.16 -0.71
CA THR A 47 -11.18 7.36 -1.36
C THR A 47 -11.07 7.07 -2.86
N LYS A 48 -10.05 7.61 -3.53
CA LYS A 48 -9.82 7.35 -4.95
C LYS A 48 -9.60 5.86 -5.25
N LEU A 49 -8.84 5.14 -4.41
CA LEU A 49 -8.63 3.71 -4.59
C LEU A 49 -9.91 2.87 -4.41
N LEU A 50 -10.82 3.33 -3.54
CA LEU A 50 -12.15 2.72 -3.35
C LEU A 50 -13.04 3.00 -4.57
N ASP A 51 -13.08 4.24 -5.06
CA ASP A 51 -13.86 4.66 -6.22
C ASP A 51 -13.43 3.93 -7.49
N ASP A 52 -12.11 3.82 -7.70
CA ASP A 52 -11.50 3.07 -8.81
C ASP A 52 -11.60 1.55 -8.61
N ARG A 53 -12.15 1.10 -7.48
CA ARG A 53 -12.37 -0.31 -7.10
C ARG A 53 -11.09 -1.13 -7.02
N TYR A 54 -9.94 -0.51 -6.82
CA TYR A 54 -8.69 -1.21 -6.56
C TYR A 54 -8.70 -1.88 -5.17
N ILE A 55 -9.37 -1.24 -4.21
CA ILE A 55 -9.55 -1.79 -2.87
C ILE A 55 -11.04 -1.80 -2.53
N LYS A 56 -11.40 -2.50 -1.47
CA LYS A 56 -12.75 -2.54 -0.93
C LYS A 56 -12.70 -2.43 0.59
N GLU A 57 -13.70 -1.77 1.14
CA GLU A 57 -13.91 -1.63 2.58
C GLU A 57 -15.02 -2.61 3.02
N ASN A 58 -14.84 -3.25 4.18
CA ASN A 58 -15.87 -4.07 4.79
C ASN A 58 -16.65 -3.30 5.87
N THR A 59 -17.65 -3.92 6.48
CA THR A 59 -18.51 -3.28 7.51
C THR A 59 -17.78 -2.88 8.79
N ASN A 60 -16.52 -3.29 8.96
CA ASN A 60 -15.69 -3.00 10.12
C ASN A 60 -14.57 -2.01 9.79
N ASN A 61 -14.73 -1.19 8.74
CA ASN A 61 -13.74 -0.22 8.25
C ASN A 61 -12.38 -0.84 7.90
N LYS A 62 -12.35 -2.12 7.54
CA LYS A 62 -11.12 -2.77 7.08
C LYS A 62 -11.04 -2.76 5.57
N LEU A 63 -9.88 -2.40 5.06
CA LEU A 63 -9.53 -2.41 3.65
C LEU A 63 -8.97 -3.76 3.24
N SER A 64 -9.31 -4.19 2.03
CA SER A 64 -8.73 -5.36 1.39
C SER A 64 -8.65 -5.17 -0.13
N ALA A 65 -7.78 -5.92 -0.80
CA ALA A 65 -7.69 -5.88 -2.25
C ALA A 65 -8.97 -6.39 -2.94
N SER A 66 -9.41 -5.66 -3.94
CA SER A 66 -10.43 -6.10 -4.89
C SER A 66 -9.92 -7.22 -5.80
N ARG A 67 -10.85 -7.91 -6.47
CA ARG A 67 -10.53 -9.02 -7.38
C ARG A 67 -9.57 -8.60 -8.50
N ILE A 68 -9.76 -7.41 -9.07
CA ILE A 68 -8.91 -6.87 -10.14
C ILE A 68 -7.46 -6.69 -9.65
N THR A 69 -7.27 -6.12 -8.47
CA THR A 69 -5.95 -5.89 -7.86
C THR A 69 -5.26 -7.21 -7.53
N LYS A 70 -5.99 -8.20 -7.01
CA LYS A 70 -5.45 -9.56 -6.79
C LYS A 70 -5.02 -10.22 -8.11
N ARG A 71 -5.76 -9.98 -9.19
CA ARG A 71 -5.43 -10.50 -10.52
C ARG A 71 -4.17 -9.85 -11.08
N VAL A 72 -4.11 -8.51 -11.08
CA VAL A 72 -2.93 -7.76 -11.54
C VAL A 72 -1.69 -8.19 -10.77
N GLN A 73 -1.80 -8.40 -9.46
CA GLN A 73 -0.69 -8.91 -8.66
C GLN A 73 -0.22 -10.31 -9.07
N LYS A 74 -1.14 -11.20 -9.44
CA LYS A 74 -0.77 -12.52 -9.97
C LYS A 74 -0.07 -12.39 -11.31
N GLU A 75 -0.59 -11.55 -12.20
CA GLU A 75 -0.01 -11.29 -13.53
C GLU A 75 1.37 -10.64 -13.41
N PHE A 76 1.56 -9.71 -12.49
CA PHE A 76 2.85 -9.08 -12.20
C PHE A 76 3.91 -10.13 -11.81
N LYS A 77 3.55 -11.09 -10.95
CA LYS A 77 4.46 -12.20 -10.58
C LYS A 77 4.82 -13.11 -11.74
N GLN A 78 3.95 -13.22 -12.75
CA GLN A 78 4.17 -14.03 -13.94
C GLN A 78 4.97 -13.28 -15.01
N PHE A 79 4.92 -11.94 -14.99
CA PHE A 79 5.60 -11.08 -15.96
C PHE A 79 7.10 -11.01 -15.72
N PHE A 80 7.53 -10.85 -14.46
CA PHE A 80 8.95 -10.82 -14.12
C PHE A 80 9.51 -12.24 -13.98
N ASN A 81 10.77 -12.42 -14.40
CA ASN A 81 11.46 -13.67 -14.16
C ASN A 81 11.69 -13.88 -12.64
N GLN A 82 11.88 -15.14 -12.25
CA GLN A 82 11.99 -15.51 -10.84
C GLN A 82 13.21 -14.87 -10.16
N GLU A 83 14.33 -14.75 -10.88
CA GLU A 83 15.57 -14.15 -10.36
C GLU A 83 15.38 -12.68 -9.96
N PHE A 84 14.71 -11.89 -10.80
CA PHE A 84 14.35 -10.51 -10.51
C PHE A 84 13.43 -10.43 -9.30
N MET A 85 12.42 -11.31 -9.24
CA MET A 85 11.49 -11.35 -8.12
C MET A 85 12.20 -11.72 -6.81
N ASP A 86 13.18 -12.61 -6.84
CA ASP A 86 13.97 -13.03 -5.68
C ASP A 86 14.90 -11.91 -5.19
N GLU A 87 15.46 -11.11 -6.09
CA GLU A 87 16.25 -9.93 -5.73
C GLU A 87 15.39 -8.84 -5.09
N VAL A 88 14.24 -8.52 -5.70
CA VAL A 88 13.26 -7.59 -5.11
C VAL A 88 12.79 -8.08 -3.74
N ASN A 89 12.58 -9.38 -3.57
CA ASN A 89 12.18 -9.95 -2.28
C ASN A 89 13.27 -9.82 -1.21
N ARG A 90 14.55 -9.93 -1.58
CA ARG A 90 15.69 -9.74 -0.68
C ARG A 90 15.86 -8.29 -0.23
N LEU A 91 15.51 -7.32 -1.09
CA LEU A 91 15.62 -5.89 -0.80
C LEU A 91 14.47 -5.32 0.05
N ASN A 92 13.39 -6.09 0.28
CA ASN A 92 12.31 -5.67 1.18
C ASN A 92 12.74 -5.91 2.65
N LEU A 93 13.37 -4.90 3.25
CA LEU A 93 13.63 -4.76 4.70
C LEU A 93 12.35 -4.92 5.53
#